data_AF-A0A2S1RC82-F1
#
_entry.id   AF-A0A2S1RC82-F1
#
_cell.length_a   1.000
_cell.length_b   1.000
_cell.length_c   1.000
_cell.angle_alpha   90.00
_cell.angle_beta   90.00
_cell.angle_gamma   90.00
#
_symmetry.space_group_name_H-M   'P 1'
#
loop_
_entity.id
_entity.type
_entity.pdbx_description
1 polymer ?
#
loop_
_entity_poly.entity_id
_entity_poly.type
_entity_poly.pdbx_seq_one_letter_code
_entity_poly.pdbx_strand_id
1 'polypeptide(L)'
;MHTPPTSVEPFAVVRKGFDREQVTAALSRLEAETELLRADRDAAVARADRAAADAERARTRVSELEARVAELGRAPVTSDQMSDRLSTMLSLATAEAAAIRDAALAVADHVRTEADEEAWRLRETAAAELAEVRGRAAAVRTEHTGVLAAARTRADEIVRAAQREARALDEEAARRREQIDEDLRLASDLRRSESLREERERHDAALAAADATLREAQEEARRIVDRARDEAESMTARARAHVEELRELRQRVIGDLSAIRARLEPVPGTEGDELFELPPEPGLSSSDE
;
A
#
# COMPACT_ATOMS: atom_id res chain seq x y z
N MET A 1 -54.36 58.55 25.73
CA MET A 1 -54.07 59.55 24.69
C MET A 1 -52.59 59.85 24.73
N HIS A 2 -51.87 59.40 23.72
CA HIS A 2 -50.42 59.60 23.61
C HIS A 2 -50.23 60.90 22.84
N THR A 3 -50.00 62.01 23.54
CA THR A 3 -49.60 63.27 22.90
C THR A 3 -48.09 63.17 22.64
N PRO A 4 -47.62 63.09 21.39
CA PRO A 4 -46.19 63.08 21.14
C PRO A 4 -45.60 64.44 21.58
N PRO A 5 -44.38 64.47 22.15
CA PRO A 5 -43.70 65.72 22.44
C PRO A 5 -43.30 66.38 21.11
N THR A 6 -43.92 67.52 20.79
CA THR A 6 -43.47 68.42 19.72
C THR A 6 -42.17 69.10 20.15
N SER A 7 -41.03 68.47 19.89
CA SER A 7 -39.74 69.15 19.86
C SER A 7 -39.70 70.02 18.60
N VAL A 8 -39.95 71.33 18.75
CA VAL A 8 -39.80 72.30 17.67
C VAL A 8 -38.31 72.51 17.44
N GLU A 9 -37.78 71.96 16.34
CA GLU A 9 -36.41 72.25 15.94
C GLU A 9 -36.28 73.74 15.55
N PRO A 10 -35.29 74.46 16.09
CA PRO A 10 -35.08 75.86 15.74
C PRO A 10 -34.60 75.99 14.29
N PHE A 11 -35.18 76.93 13.55
CA PHE A 11 -34.79 77.21 12.16
C PHE A 11 -33.31 77.63 12.06
N ALA A 12 -32.64 77.22 10.99
CA ALA A 12 -31.28 77.65 10.72
C ALA A 12 -31.21 79.18 10.49
N VAL A 13 -30.21 79.85 11.07
CA VAL A 13 -30.00 81.30 10.90
C VAL A 13 -28.91 81.54 9.85
N VAL A 14 -29.27 82.24 8.77
CA VAL A 14 -28.35 82.75 7.74
C VAL A 14 -28.01 84.21 8.00
N ARG A 15 -27.05 84.78 7.24
CA ARG A 15 -26.38 86.08 7.48
C ARG A 15 -27.30 87.27 7.82
N LYS A 16 -28.60 87.21 7.48
CA LYS A 16 -29.65 88.18 7.84
C LYS A 16 -31.03 87.53 8.10
N GLY A 17 -31.11 86.53 8.98
CA GLY A 17 -32.39 85.99 9.48
C GLY A 17 -32.53 84.46 9.34
N PHE A 18 -33.71 83.93 9.62
CA PHE A 18 -33.99 82.50 9.44
C PHE A 18 -34.01 82.09 7.97
N ASP A 19 -33.65 80.84 7.69
CA ASP A 19 -33.73 80.25 6.36
C ASP A 19 -35.18 80.30 5.84
N ARG A 20 -35.38 81.07 4.76
CA ARG A 20 -36.70 81.31 4.18
C ARG A 20 -37.35 80.01 3.71
N GLU A 21 -36.59 79.08 3.14
CA GLU A 21 -37.13 77.81 2.64
C GLU A 21 -37.58 76.92 3.80
N GLN A 22 -36.80 76.87 4.89
CA GLN A 22 -37.20 76.14 6.10
C GLN A 22 -38.47 76.73 6.75
N VAL A 23 -38.56 78.05 6.85
CA VAL A 23 -39.72 78.72 7.43
C VAL A 23 -40.96 78.53 6.56
N THR A 24 -40.85 78.70 5.24
CA THR A 24 -41.99 78.49 4.33
C THR A 24 -42.44 77.02 4.36
N ALA A 25 -41.52 76.05 4.37
CA ALA A 25 -41.87 74.64 4.49
C ALA A 25 -42.57 74.32 5.83
N ALA A 26 -42.14 74.93 6.93
CA ALA A 26 -42.79 74.75 8.24
C ALA A 26 -44.17 75.42 8.32
N LEU A 27 -44.34 76.62 7.75
CA LEU A 27 -45.66 77.27 7.67
C LEU A 27 -46.63 76.48 6.80
N SER A 28 -46.19 75.98 5.62
CA SER A 28 -47.03 75.12 4.79
C SER A 28 -47.38 73.79 5.47
N ARG A 29 -46.46 73.23 6.27
CA ARG A 29 -46.75 72.04 7.10
C ARG A 29 -47.80 72.37 8.17
N LEU A 30 -47.65 73.48 8.88
CA LEU A 30 -48.58 73.92 9.91
C LEU A 30 -49.97 74.23 9.32
N GLU A 31 -50.02 74.89 8.16
CA GLU A 31 -51.27 75.12 7.43
C GLU A 31 -51.95 73.79 7.09
N ALA A 32 -51.21 72.82 6.54
CA ALA A 32 -51.74 71.49 6.25
C ALA A 32 -52.22 70.75 7.52
N GLU A 33 -51.47 70.82 8.62
CA GLU A 33 -51.86 70.24 9.91
C GLU A 33 -53.12 70.90 10.49
N THR A 34 -53.25 72.24 10.39
CA THR A 34 -54.45 72.95 10.87
C THR A 34 -55.67 72.66 10.02
N GLU A 35 -55.52 72.52 8.70
CA GLU A 35 -56.61 72.09 7.81
C GLU A 35 -57.04 70.65 8.11
N LEU A 36 -56.09 69.74 8.37
CA LEU A 36 -56.39 68.37 8.80
C LEU A 36 -57.13 68.36 10.15
N LEU A 37 -56.68 69.14 11.13
CA LEU A 37 -57.35 69.23 12.44
C LEU A 37 -58.75 69.85 12.34
N ARG A 38 -58.95 70.82 11.44
CA ARG A 38 -60.29 71.38 11.15
C ARG A 38 -61.20 70.31 10.55
N ALA A 39 -60.72 69.57 9.56
CA ALA A 39 -61.47 68.48 8.96
C ALA A 39 -61.84 67.39 9.98
N ASP A 40 -60.90 67.00 10.85
CA ASP A 40 -61.13 66.03 11.91
C ASP A 40 -62.14 66.52 12.95
N ARG A 41 -62.03 67.80 13.36
CA ARG A 41 -63.00 68.44 14.25
C ARG A 41 -64.38 68.44 13.61
N ASP A 42 -64.51 68.84 12.35
CA ASP A 42 -65.79 68.94 11.66
C ASP A 42 -66.42 67.55 11.49
N ALA A 43 -65.59 66.53 11.20
CA ALA A 43 -66.03 65.14 11.18
C ALA A 43 -66.47 64.66 12.58
N ALA A 44 -65.80 65.07 13.65
CA ALA A 44 -66.17 64.74 15.03
C ALA A 44 -67.49 65.40 15.45
N VAL A 45 -67.69 66.69 15.12
CA VAL A 45 -68.95 67.42 15.34
C VAL A 45 -70.09 66.74 14.58
N ALA A 46 -69.90 66.43 13.30
CA ALA A 46 -70.91 65.73 12.51
C ALA A 46 -71.24 64.32 13.03
N ARG A 47 -70.29 63.63 13.69
CA ARG A 47 -70.56 62.36 14.39
C ARG A 47 -71.36 62.59 15.67
N ALA A 48 -71.01 63.61 16.45
CA ALA A 48 -71.71 63.95 17.68
C ALA A 48 -73.16 64.37 17.42
N ASP A 49 -73.40 65.20 16.40
CA ASP A 49 -74.76 65.63 16.01
C ASP A 49 -75.62 64.45 15.57
N ARG A 50 -75.06 63.51 14.79
CA ARG A 50 -75.75 62.28 14.41
C ARG A 50 -76.09 61.42 15.62
N ALA A 51 -75.13 61.20 16.52
CA ALA A 51 -75.37 60.44 17.74
C ALA A 51 -76.42 61.10 18.65
N ALA A 52 -76.44 62.44 18.74
CA ALA A 52 -77.47 63.17 19.48
C ALA A 52 -78.85 62.99 18.85
N ALA A 53 -78.96 63.07 17.53
CA ALA A 53 -80.20 62.83 16.81
C ALA A 53 -80.70 61.37 16.94
N ASP A 54 -79.78 60.40 16.92
CA ASP A 54 -80.09 58.98 17.18
C ASP A 54 -80.58 58.77 18.61
N ALA A 55 -79.94 59.39 19.60
CA ALA A 55 -80.35 59.31 20.99
C ALA A 55 -81.74 59.91 21.22
N GLU A 56 -82.05 61.04 20.58
CA GLU A 56 -83.38 61.65 20.69
C GLU A 56 -84.45 60.77 20.06
N ARG A 57 -84.20 60.23 18.86
CA ARG A 57 -85.10 59.23 18.24
C ARG A 57 -85.34 58.03 19.15
N ALA A 58 -84.29 57.50 19.76
CA ALA A 58 -84.41 56.39 20.70
C ALA A 58 -85.23 56.75 21.94
N ARG A 59 -85.04 57.96 22.50
CA ARG A 59 -85.82 58.45 23.65
C ARG A 59 -87.29 58.63 23.31
N THR A 60 -87.61 59.25 22.17
CA THR A 60 -89.00 59.36 21.70
C THR A 60 -89.62 57.97 21.55
N ARG A 61 -88.88 57.03 20.95
CA ARG A 61 -89.37 55.66 20.75
C ARG A 61 -89.61 54.92 22.07
N VAL A 62 -88.72 55.07 23.05
CA VAL A 62 -88.91 54.49 24.39
C VAL A 62 -90.16 55.08 25.04
N SER A 63 -90.35 56.40 25.00
CA SER A 63 -91.54 57.04 25.58
C SER A 63 -92.84 56.57 24.91
N GLU A 64 -92.86 56.41 23.58
CA GLU A 64 -94.00 55.83 22.85
C GLU A 64 -94.29 54.39 23.27
N LEU A 65 -93.24 53.56 23.41
CA LEU A 65 -93.38 52.17 23.83
C LEU A 65 -93.87 52.07 25.27
N GLU A 66 -93.35 52.89 26.18
CA GLU A 66 -93.80 52.96 27.58
C GLU A 66 -95.25 53.38 27.68
N ALA A 67 -95.68 54.39 26.91
CA ALA A 67 -97.08 54.82 26.85
C ALA A 67 -97.99 53.69 26.35
N ARG A 68 -97.57 52.98 25.30
CA ARG A 68 -98.32 51.85 24.73
C ARG A 68 -98.40 50.66 25.68
N VAL A 69 -97.32 50.36 26.41
CA VAL A 69 -97.31 49.33 27.46
C VAL A 69 -98.25 49.72 28.61
N ALA A 70 -98.22 50.99 29.05
CA ALA A 70 -99.11 51.49 30.08
C ALA A 70 -100.60 51.44 29.65
N GLU A 71 -100.90 51.68 28.37
CA GLU A 71 -102.23 51.54 27.79
C GLU A 71 -102.68 50.07 27.77
N LEU A 72 -101.82 49.17 27.28
CA LEU A 72 -102.08 47.73 27.26
C LEU A 72 -102.28 47.13 28.67
N GLY A 73 -101.65 47.71 29.70
CA GLY A 73 -101.80 47.29 31.08
C GLY A 73 -103.09 47.74 31.79
N ARG A 74 -103.83 48.71 31.22
CA ARG A 74 -105.06 49.27 31.84
C ARG A 74 -106.36 48.64 31.34
N ALA A 75 -106.37 47.98 30.18
CA ALA A 75 -107.57 47.36 29.62
C ALA A 75 -107.64 45.86 29.94
N PRO A 76 -108.82 45.29 30.26
CA PRO A 76 -108.97 43.83 30.31
C PRO A 76 -108.73 43.25 28.90
N VAL A 77 -107.84 42.26 28.80
CA VAL A 77 -107.44 41.65 27.53
C VAL A 77 -108.64 41.09 26.77
N THR A 78 -108.81 41.54 25.53
CA THR A 78 -109.82 41.02 24.59
C THR A 78 -109.27 39.81 23.83
N SER A 79 -110.14 38.96 23.27
CA SER A 79 -109.73 37.78 22.47
C SER A 79 -108.82 38.14 21.28
N ASP A 80 -109.01 39.32 20.70
CA ASP A 80 -108.21 39.81 19.57
C ASP A 80 -106.79 40.17 20.02
N GLN A 81 -106.64 40.82 21.18
CA GLN A 81 -105.33 41.12 21.77
C GLN A 81 -104.54 39.86 22.15
N MET A 82 -105.23 38.78 22.56
CA MET A 82 -104.59 37.49 22.80
C MET A 82 -104.06 36.85 21.49
N SER A 83 -104.81 37.00 20.39
CA SER A 83 -104.43 36.49 19.07
C SER A 83 -103.25 37.27 18.47
N ASP A 84 -103.23 38.60 18.62
CA ASP A 84 -102.12 39.46 18.23
C ASP A 84 -100.83 39.13 19.02
N ARG A 85 -100.98 38.87 20.32
CA ARG A 85 -99.85 38.47 21.19
C ARG A 85 -99.29 37.11 20.81
N LEU A 86 -100.13 36.11 20.49
CA LEU A 86 -99.68 34.80 20.02
C LEU A 86 -98.96 34.90 18.67
N SER A 87 -99.49 35.71 17.75
CA SER A 87 -98.84 35.96 16.45
C SER A 87 -97.48 36.65 16.62
N THR A 88 -97.39 37.61 17.54
CA THR A 88 -96.12 38.28 17.89
C THR A 88 -95.14 37.32 18.55
N MET A 89 -95.60 36.47 19.48
CA MET A 89 -94.75 35.48 20.16
C MET A 89 -94.23 34.43 19.16
N LEU A 90 -95.07 33.95 18.25
CA LEU A 90 -94.65 33.04 17.19
C LEU A 90 -93.63 33.71 16.26
N SER A 91 -93.88 34.95 15.84
CA SER A 91 -92.92 35.71 15.03
C SER A 91 -91.58 35.85 15.75
N LEU A 92 -91.59 36.19 17.04
CA LEU A 92 -90.37 36.31 17.84
C LEU A 92 -89.64 34.97 17.98
N ALA A 93 -90.36 33.88 18.28
CA ALA A 93 -89.77 32.55 18.38
C ALA A 93 -89.18 32.08 17.04
N THR A 94 -89.82 32.38 15.90
CA THR A 94 -89.27 32.06 14.58
C THR A 94 -88.02 32.87 14.26
N ALA A 95 -87.98 34.15 14.65
CA ALA A 95 -86.81 35.00 14.51
C ALA A 95 -85.65 34.53 15.40
N GLU A 96 -85.94 34.16 16.65
CA GLU A 96 -84.96 33.60 17.58
C GLU A 96 -84.41 32.26 17.09
N ALA A 97 -85.27 31.37 16.59
CA ALA A 97 -84.83 30.11 15.99
C ALA A 97 -83.97 30.32 14.74
N ALA A 98 -84.26 31.35 13.92
CA ALA A 98 -83.41 31.72 12.80
C ALA A 98 -82.05 32.24 13.28
N ALA A 99 -82.01 33.13 14.27
CA ALA A 99 -80.78 33.64 14.86
C ALA A 99 -79.91 32.52 15.46
N ILE A 100 -80.50 31.53 16.13
CA ILE A 100 -79.78 30.36 16.66
C ILE A 100 -79.18 29.54 15.52
N ARG A 101 -79.93 29.30 14.44
CA ARG A 101 -79.41 28.57 13.27
C ARG A 101 -78.27 29.31 12.60
N ASP A 102 -78.41 30.62 12.39
CA ASP A 102 -77.38 31.44 11.76
C ASP A 102 -76.11 31.49 12.62
N ALA A 103 -76.26 31.60 13.94
CA ALA A 103 -75.14 31.51 14.89
C ALA A 103 -74.47 30.13 14.85
N ALA A 104 -75.23 29.04 14.80
CA ALA A 104 -74.69 27.69 14.71
C ALA A 104 -73.93 27.45 13.39
N LEU A 105 -74.46 27.96 12.27
CA LEU A 105 -73.78 27.90 10.98
C LEU A 105 -72.49 28.72 10.97
N ALA A 106 -72.51 29.93 11.54
CA ALA A 106 -71.31 30.76 11.66
C ALA A 106 -70.21 30.09 12.50
N VAL A 107 -70.59 29.44 13.62
CA VAL A 107 -69.64 28.66 14.42
C VAL A 107 -69.12 27.45 13.63
N ALA A 108 -69.98 26.75 12.90
CA ALA A 108 -69.56 25.60 12.08
C ALA A 108 -68.57 26.02 10.98
N ASP A 109 -68.82 27.12 10.29
CA ASP A 109 -67.92 27.65 9.26
C ASP A 109 -66.59 28.13 9.84
N HIS A 110 -66.62 28.73 11.04
CA HIS A 110 -65.41 29.10 11.77
C HIS A 110 -64.56 27.87 12.12
N VAL A 111 -65.16 26.84 12.73
CA VAL A 111 -64.47 25.59 13.08
C VAL A 111 -63.89 24.91 11.83
N ARG A 112 -64.63 24.90 10.71
CA ARG A 112 -64.14 24.35 9.44
C ARG A 112 -62.92 25.11 8.92
N THR A 113 -62.98 26.44 8.96
CA THR A 113 -61.87 27.30 8.51
C THR A 113 -60.63 27.08 9.38
N GLU A 114 -60.78 27.04 10.70
CA GLU A 114 -59.67 26.75 11.63
C GLU A 114 -59.08 25.36 11.38
N ALA A 115 -59.91 24.34 11.21
CA ALA A 115 -59.46 22.98 10.93
C ALA A 115 -58.72 22.87 9.57
N ASP A 116 -59.20 23.58 8.54
CA ASP A 116 -58.55 23.61 7.23
C ASP A 116 -57.19 24.32 7.29
N GLU A 117 -57.09 25.43 8.04
CA GLU A 117 -55.82 26.12 8.27
C GLU A 117 -54.82 25.27 9.08
N GLU A 118 -55.28 24.58 10.13
CA GLU A 118 -54.44 23.69 10.93
C GLU A 118 -53.96 22.50 10.10
N ALA A 119 -54.85 21.88 9.32
CA ALA A 119 -54.50 20.80 8.40
C ALA A 119 -53.51 21.27 7.33
N TRP A 120 -53.66 22.49 6.81
CA TRP A 120 -52.70 23.06 5.88
C TRP A 120 -51.34 23.27 6.52
N ARG A 121 -51.28 23.88 7.71
CA ARG A 121 -50.03 24.08 8.46
C ARG A 121 -49.32 22.77 8.76
N LEU A 122 -50.06 21.74 9.19
CA LEU A 122 -49.51 20.41 9.46
C LEU A 122 -48.93 19.74 8.20
N ARG A 123 -49.60 19.91 7.04
CA ARG A 123 -49.07 19.39 5.77
C ARG A 123 -47.80 20.10 5.37
N GLU A 124 -47.73 21.41 5.55
CA GLU A 124 -46.55 22.21 5.21
C GLU A 124 -45.35 21.84 6.10
N THR A 125 -45.56 21.70 7.41
CA THR A 125 -44.49 21.27 8.33
C THR A 125 -44.02 19.85 8.01
N ALA A 126 -44.95 18.90 7.80
CA ALA A 126 -44.61 17.54 7.44
C ALA A 126 -43.85 17.45 6.09
N ALA A 127 -44.24 18.28 5.11
CA ALA A 127 -43.55 18.36 3.83
C ALA A 127 -42.12 18.90 3.98
N ALA A 128 -41.94 19.94 4.80
CA ALA A 128 -40.63 20.51 5.11
C ALA A 128 -39.71 19.52 5.83
N GLU A 129 -40.21 18.83 6.85
CA GLU A 129 -39.48 17.79 7.58
C GLU A 129 -39.07 16.63 6.65
N LEU A 130 -39.99 16.18 5.80
CA LEU A 130 -39.72 15.11 4.83
C LEU A 130 -38.67 15.54 3.79
N ALA A 131 -38.72 16.78 3.32
CA ALA A 131 -37.71 17.33 2.42
C ALA A 131 -36.34 17.39 3.10
N GLU A 132 -36.28 17.79 4.37
CA GLU A 132 -35.06 17.85 5.16
C GLU A 132 -34.46 16.45 5.39
N VAL A 133 -35.26 15.46 5.78
CA VAL A 133 -34.83 14.07 5.95
C VAL A 133 -34.32 13.49 4.63
N ARG A 134 -35.01 13.74 3.51
CA ARG A 134 -34.55 13.33 2.18
C ARG A 134 -33.24 14.00 1.78
N GLY A 135 -33.09 15.29 2.09
CA GLY A 135 -31.85 16.05 1.88
C GLY A 135 -30.68 15.44 2.65
N ARG A 136 -30.84 15.19 3.95
CA ARG A 136 -29.84 14.51 4.78
C ARG A 136 -29.50 13.12 4.24
N ALA A 137 -30.50 12.32 3.89
CA ALA A 137 -30.28 10.99 3.34
C ALA A 137 -29.54 11.02 1.99
N ALA A 138 -29.77 12.03 1.16
CA ALA A 138 -29.03 12.24 -0.09
C ALA A 138 -27.58 12.65 0.17
N ALA A 139 -27.34 13.58 1.11
CA ALA A 139 -26.01 14.02 1.49
C ALA A 139 -25.16 12.86 2.04
N VAL A 140 -25.72 12.06 2.96
CA VAL A 140 -25.05 10.87 3.52
C VAL A 140 -24.71 9.86 2.43
N ARG A 141 -25.62 9.62 1.47
CA ARG A 141 -25.34 8.72 0.34
C ARG A 141 -24.19 9.23 -0.52
N THR A 142 -24.20 10.52 -0.87
CA THR A 142 -23.11 11.13 -1.65
C THR A 142 -21.77 11.02 -0.91
N GLU A 143 -21.73 11.37 0.37
CA GLU A 143 -20.53 11.24 1.20
C GLU A 143 -20.05 9.80 1.26
N HIS A 144 -20.94 8.84 1.54
CA HIS A 144 -20.59 7.42 1.59
C HIS A 144 -20.02 6.92 0.27
N THR A 145 -20.65 7.25 -0.86
CA THR A 145 -20.13 6.89 -2.19
C THR A 145 -18.77 7.53 -2.47
N GLY A 146 -18.56 8.78 -2.04
CA GLY A 146 -17.28 9.47 -2.16
C GLY A 146 -16.18 8.83 -1.32
N VAL A 147 -16.47 8.47 -0.07
CA VAL A 147 -15.54 7.76 0.82
C VAL A 147 -15.16 6.39 0.25
N LEU A 148 -16.13 5.61 -0.25
CA LEU A 148 -15.85 4.32 -0.87
C LEU A 148 -15.04 4.45 -2.16
N ALA A 149 -15.33 5.44 -3.00
CA ALA A 149 -14.56 5.70 -4.21
C ALA A 149 -13.11 6.07 -3.87
N ALA A 150 -12.91 6.99 -2.91
CA ALA A 150 -11.58 7.38 -2.45
C ALA A 150 -10.81 6.21 -1.81
N ALA A 151 -11.49 5.36 -1.03
CA ALA A 151 -10.88 4.17 -0.44
C ALA A 151 -10.43 3.16 -1.52
N ARG A 152 -11.25 2.95 -2.57
CA ARG A 152 -10.88 2.09 -3.70
C ARG A 152 -9.67 2.63 -4.46
N THR A 153 -9.65 3.92 -4.78
CA THR A 153 -8.50 4.56 -5.44
C THR A 153 -7.22 4.40 -4.62
N ARG A 154 -7.27 4.66 -3.32
CA ARG A 154 -6.10 4.47 -2.43
C ARG A 154 -5.65 3.01 -2.36
N ALA A 155 -6.59 2.06 -2.29
CA ALA A 155 -6.26 0.65 -2.31
C ALA A 155 -5.55 0.24 -3.61
N ASP A 156 -6.04 0.71 -4.76
CA ASP A 156 -5.41 0.48 -6.07
C ASP A 156 -4.00 1.09 -6.14
N GLU A 157 -3.80 2.29 -5.58
CA GLU A 157 -2.50 2.94 -5.50
C GLU A 157 -1.51 2.14 -4.65
N ILE A 158 -1.93 1.66 -3.49
CA ILE A 158 -1.12 0.83 -2.59
C ILE A 158 -0.74 -0.49 -3.29
N VAL A 159 -1.71 -1.17 -3.91
CA VAL A 159 -1.44 -2.42 -4.65
C VAL A 159 -0.46 -2.19 -5.79
N ARG A 160 -0.63 -1.12 -6.57
CA ARG A 160 0.30 -0.79 -7.67
C ARG A 160 1.68 -0.42 -7.14
N ALA A 161 1.78 0.28 -6.03
CA ALA A 161 3.06 0.60 -5.40
C ALA A 161 3.78 -0.67 -4.92
N ALA A 162 3.08 -1.54 -4.19
CA ALA A 162 3.61 -2.82 -3.72
C ALA A 162 4.06 -3.72 -4.88
N GLN A 163 3.30 -3.77 -5.98
CA GLN A 163 3.68 -4.53 -7.18
C GLN A 163 4.95 -3.98 -7.85
N ARG A 164 5.14 -2.66 -7.89
CA ARG A 164 6.37 -2.06 -8.43
C ARG A 164 7.57 -2.38 -7.57
N GLU A 165 7.42 -2.29 -6.24
CA GLU A 165 8.49 -2.61 -5.29
C GLU A 165 8.87 -4.09 -5.35
N ALA A 166 7.88 -4.99 -5.38
CA ALA A 166 8.12 -6.42 -5.52
C ALA A 166 8.90 -6.76 -6.80
N ARG A 167 8.51 -6.17 -7.94
CA ARG A 167 9.25 -6.33 -9.21
C ARG A 167 10.68 -5.81 -9.12
N ALA A 168 10.89 -4.65 -8.50
CA ALA A 168 12.23 -4.09 -8.33
C ALA A 168 13.13 -5.00 -7.48
N LEU A 169 12.59 -5.56 -6.39
CA LEU A 169 13.29 -6.52 -5.53
C LEU A 169 13.58 -7.83 -6.26
N ASP A 170 12.64 -8.34 -7.06
CA ASP A 170 12.83 -9.55 -7.87
C ASP A 170 13.93 -9.36 -8.92
N GLU A 171 13.94 -8.22 -9.60
CA GLU A 171 14.99 -7.86 -10.55
C GLU A 171 16.35 -7.69 -9.88
N GLU A 172 16.40 -7.07 -8.69
CA GLU A 172 17.64 -6.93 -7.91
C GLU A 172 18.15 -8.30 -7.44
N ALA A 173 17.26 -9.17 -6.96
CA ALA A 173 17.61 -10.53 -6.59
C ALA A 173 18.09 -11.36 -7.78
N ALA A 174 17.48 -11.19 -8.96
CA ALA A 174 17.93 -11.84 -10.20
C ALA A 174 19.34 -11.39 -10.59
N ARG A 175 19.61 -10.08 -10.58
CA ARG A 175 20.96 -9.53 -10.84
C ARG A 175 22.00 -10.06 -9.86
N ARG A 176 21.67 -10.14 -8.57
CA ARG A 176 22.56 -10.72 -7.54
C ARG A 176 22.85 -12.19 -7.79
N ARG A 177 21.84 -12.98 -8.17
CA ARG A 177 22.02 -14.41 -8.51
C ARG A 177 22.96 -14.56 -9.71
N GLU A 178 22.76 -13.78 -10.75
CA GLU A 178 23.61 -13.79 -11.95
C GLU A 178 25.07 -13.44 -11.60
N GLN A 179 25.30 -12.41 -10.80
CA GLN A 179 26.65 -12.06 -10.32
C GLN A 179 27.30 -13.18 -9.53
N ILE A 180 26.57 -13.81 -8.60
CA ILE A 180 27.06 -14.93 -7.80
C ILE A 180 27.41 -16.13 -8.70
N ASP A 181 26.56 -16.42 -9.70
CA ASP A 181 26.78 -17.52 -10.64
C ASP A 181 28.01 -17.26 -11.53
N GLU A 182 28.20 -16.02 -12.00
CA GLU A 182 29.40 -15.60 -12.74
C GLU A 182 30.68 -15.73 -11.89
N ASP A 183 30.66 -15.23 -10.66
CA ASP A 183 31.80 -15.32 -9.73
C ASP A 183 32.14 -16.78 -9.40
N LEU A 184 31.12 -17.61 -9.15
CA LEU A 184 31.30 -19.04 -8.89
C LEU A 184 31.91 -19.75 -10.10
N ARG A 185 31.46 -19.41 -11.31
CA ARG A 185 32.00 -19.95 -12.55
C ARG A 185 33.46 -19.56 -12.72
N LEU A 186 33.79 -18.28 -12.59
CA LEU A 186 35.17 -17.78 -12.70
C LEU A 186 36.09 -18.42 -11.66
N ALA A 187 35.66 -18.50 -10.40
CA ALA A 187 36.43 -19.15 -9.34
C ALA A 187 36.63 -20.65 -9.61
N SER A 188 35.62 -21.32 -10.18
CA SER A 188 35.72 -22.75 -10.52
C SER A 188 36.62 -23.01 -11.71
N ASP A 189 36.57 -22.15 -12.74
CA ASP A 189 37.45 -22.22 -13.90
C ASP A 189 38.90 -21.94 -13.49
N LEU A 190 39.14 -20.95 -12.62
CA LEU A 190 40.47 -20.66 -12.05
C LEU A 190 41.00 -21.87 -11.28
N ARG A 191 40.25 -22.40 -10.31
CA ARG A 191 40.65 -23.60 -9.54
C ARG A 191 40.94 -24.80 -10.42
N ARG A 192 40.11 -25.03 -11.45
CA ARG A 192 40.34 -26.10 -12.42
C ARG A 192 41.65 -25.89 -13.18
N SER A 193 41.92 -24.67 -13.62
CA SER A 193 43.16 -24.35 -14.34
C SER A 193 44.41 -24.52 -13.47
N GLU A 194 44.34 -24.11 -12.20
CA GLU A 194 45.42 -24.28 -11.23
C GLU A 194 45.66 -25.76 -10.93
N SER A 195 44.61 -26.53 -10.66
CA SER A 195 44.71 -27.97 -10.44
C SER A 195 45.30 -28.70 -11.65
N LEU A 196 44.88 -28.36 -12.88
CA LEU A 196 45.47 -28.90 -14.11
C LEU A 196 46.95 -28.52 -14.27
N ARG A 197 47.35 -27.32 -13.84
CA ARG A 197 48.74 -26.86 -13.85
C ARG A 197 49.58 -27.67 -12.86
N GLU A 198 49.10 -27.86 -11.64
CA GLU A 198 49.76 -28.67 -10.61
C GLU A 198 49.90 -30.15 -11.01
N GLU A 199 48.86 -30.74 -11.62
CA GLU A 199 48.94 -32.12 -12.15
C GLU A 199 49.99 -32.23 -13.26
N ARG A 200 50.07 -31.24 -14.16
CA ARG A 200 51.12 -31.21 -15.20
C ARG A 200 52.51 -31.07 -14.59
N GLU A 201 52.70 -30.15 -13.64
CA GLU A 201 53.98 -29.99 -12.95
C GLU A 201 54.39 -31.27 -12.22
N ARG A 202 53.46 -31.95 -11.56
CA ARG A 202 53.71 -33.25 -10.92
C ARG A 202 54.04 -34.34 -11.93
N HIS A 203 53.34 -34.38 -13.07
CA HIS A 203 53.61 -35.34 -14.14
C HIS A 203 55.00 -35.11 -14.76
N ASP A 204 55.33 -33.87 -15.11
CA ASP A 204 56.62 -33.51 -15.69
C ASP A 204 57.77 -33.79 -14.71
N ALA A 205 57.59 -33.49 -13.42
CA ALA A 205 58.56 -33.82 -12.38
C ALA A 205 58.75 -35.34 -12.23
N ALA A 206 57.66 -36.12 -12.30
CA ALA A 206 57.72 -37.58 -12.24
C ALA A 206 58.45 -38.18 -13.46
N LEU A 207 58.20 -37.66 -14.67
CA LEU A 207 58.94 -38.04 -15.88
C LEU A 207 60.43 -37.72 -15.76
N ALA A 208 60.77 -36.51 -15.32
CA ALA A 208 62.16 -36.10 -15.14
C ALA A 208 62.90 -36.97 -14.10
N ALA A 209 62.23 -37.34 -13.01
CA ALA A 209 62.77 -38.26 -12.00
C ALA A 209 62.96 -39.67 -12.56
N ALA A 210 61.99 -40.20 -13.32
CA ALA A 210 62.11 -41.50 -13.98
C ALA A 210 63.28 -41.53 -14.99
N ASP A 211 63.44 -40.48 -15.79
CA ASP A 211 64.55 -40.33 -16.73
C ASP A 211 65.91 -40.21 -16.03
N ALA A 212 65.96 -39.58 -14.85
CA ALA A 212 67.17 -39.51 -14.03
C ALA A 212 67.55 -40.89 -13.48
N THR A 213 66.58 -41.62 -12.90
CA THR A 213 66.78 -42.99 -12.41
C THR A 213 67.22 -43.94 -13.53
N LEU A 214 66.61 -43.82 -14.72
CA LEU A 214 67.00 -44.61 -15.90
C LEU A 214 68.47 -44.34 -16.28
N ARG A 215 68.87 -43.06 -16.33
CA ARG A 215 70.26 -42.68 -16.64
C ARG A 215 71.25 -43.22 -15.61
N GLU A 216 70.94 -43.08 -14.32
CA GLU A 216 71.78 -43.61 -13.24
C GLU A 216 71.91 -45.13 -13.32
N ALA A 217 70.80 -45.85 -13.55
CA ALA A 217 70.80 -47.30 -13.73
C ALA A 217 71.60 -47.73 -14.97
N GLN A 218 71.51 -46.99 -16.07
CA GLN A 218 72.31 -47.24 -17.28
C GLN A 218 73.81 -47.01 -17.05
N GLU A 219 74.18 -45.95 -16.32
CA GLU A 219 75.57 -45.67 -15.96
C GLU A 219 76.14 -46.74 -15.03
N GLU A 220 75.38 -47.18 -14.02
CA GLU A 220 75.82 -48.26 -13.14
C GLU A 220 75.90 -49.60 -13.89
N ALA A 221 74.94 -49.91 -14.76
CA ALA A 221 75.02 -51.10 -15.62
C ALA A 221 76.28 -51.07 -16.50
N ARG A 222 76.61 -49.92 -17.09
CA ARG A 222 77.88 -49.74 -17.83
C ARG A 222 79.09 -49.97 -16.94
N ARG A 223 79.13 -49.37 -15.74
CA ARG A 223 80.21 -49.58 -14.76
C ARG A 223 80.39 -51.05 -14.38
N ILE A 224 79.30 -51.79 -14.17
CA ILE A 224 79.32 -53.22 -13.86
C ILE A 224 79.89 -54.01 -15.04
N VAL A 225 79.42 -53.73 -16.27
CA VAL A 225 79.90 -54.39 -17.49
C VAL A 225 81.38 -54.10 -17.74
N ASP A 226 81.81 -52.84 -17.61
CA ASP A 226 83.21 -52.43 -17.78
C ASP A 226 84.10 -53.11 -16.74
N ARG A 227 83.70 -53.14 -15.47
CA ARG A 227 84.42 -53.84 -14.40
C ARG A 227 84.52 -55.33 -14.66
N ALA A 228 83.42 -55.98 -15.03
CA ALA A 228 83.40 -57.41 -15.36
C ALA A 228 84.30 -57.72 -16.57
N ARG A 229 84.35 -56.81 -17.55
CA ARG A 229 85.25 -56.89 -18.70
C ARG A 229 86.71 -56.77 -18.28
N ASP A 230 87.06 -55.76 -17.48
CA ASP A 230 88.42 -55.55 -16.97
C ASP A 230 88.89 -56.76 -16.13
N GLU A 231 88.02 -57.31 -15.29
CA GLU A 231 88.27 -58.53 -14.51
C GLU A 231 88.51 -59.74 -15.42
N ALA A 232 87.67 -59.92 -16.46
CA ALA A 232 87.83 -60.97 -17.45
C ALA A 232 89.12 -60.82 -18.25
N GLU A 233 89.48 -59.60 -18.65
CA GLU A 233 90.75 -59.29 -19.34
C GLU A 233 91.96 -59.57 -18.44
N SER A 234 91.91 -59.17 -17.16
CA SER A 234 92.93 -59.48 -16.16
C SER A 234 93.08 -60.98 -15.91
N MET A 235 91.97 -61.71 -15.78
CA MET A 235 91.97 -63.17 -15.64
C MET A 235 92.57 -63.85 -16.87
N THR A 236 92.19 -63.39 -18.07
CA THR A 236 92.74 -63.91 -19.33
C THR A 236 94.24 -63.61 -19.47
N ALA A 237 94.68 -62.41 -19.08
CA ALA A 237 96.08 -62.02 -19.08
C ALA A 237 96.90 -62.87 -18.09
N ARG A 238 96.39 -63.08 -16.87
CA ARG A 238 96.99 -63.98 -15.88
C ARG A 238 97.08 -65.41 -16.39
N ALA A 239 96.01 -65.93 -16.98
CA ALA A 239 96.00 -67.26 -17.58
C ALA A 239 97.05 -67.38 -18.70
N ARG A 240 97.15 -66.38 -19.58
CA ARG A 240 98.20 -66.34 -20.63
C ARG A 240 99.60 -66.30 -20.04
N ALA A 241 99.85 -65.45 -19.05
CA ALA A 241 101.14 -65.37 -18.36
C ALA A 241 101.51 -66.72 -17.73
N HIS A 242 100.56 -67.39 -17.08
CA HIS A 242 100.79 -68.70 -16.48
C HIS A 242 101.05 -69.79 -17.53
N VAL A 243 100.39 -69.71 -18.70
CA VAL A 243 100.70 -70.59 -19.85
C VAL A 243 102.11 -70.34 -20.39
N GLU A 244 102.55 -69.08 -20.46
CA GLU A 244 103.93 -68.76 -20.86
C GLU A 244 104.95 -69.22 -19.82
N GLU A 245 104.70 -69.03 -18.52
CA GLU A 245 105.53 -69.61 -17.45
C GLU A 245 105.62 -71.14 -17.54
N LEU A 246 104.50 -71.82 -17.80
CA LEU A 246 104.48 -73.27 -18.03
C LEU A 246 105.25 -73.65 -19.30
N ARG A 247 105.18 -72.86 -20.37
CA ARG A 247 105.98 -73.06 -21.60
C ARG A 247 107.47 -72.88 -21.33
N GLU A 248 107.86 -71.85 -20.59
CA GLU A 248 109.25 -71.59 -20.20
C GLU A 248 109.78 -72.65 -19.25
N LEU A 249 108.97 -73.10 -18.27
CA LEU A 249 109.30 -74.22 -17.40
C LEU A 249 109.47 -75.50 -18.21
N ARG A 250 108.57 -75.77 -19.17
CA ARG A 250 108.70 -76.89 -20.09
C ARG A 250 109.98 -76.79 -20.91
N GLN A 251 110.32 -75.61 -21.44
CA GLN A 251 111.56 -75.40 -22.18
C GLN A 251 112.79 -75.58 -21.30
N ARG A 252 112.76 -75.11 -20.05
CA ARG A 252 113.81 -75.39 -19.04
C ARG A 252 113.93 -76.87 -18.75
N VAL A 253 112.85 -77.59 -18.50
CA VAL A 253 112.87 -79.04 -18.27
C VAL A 253 113.39 -79.79 -19.50
N ILE A 254 112.99 -79.41 -20.72
CA ILE A 254 113.56 -79.96 -21.96
C ILE A 254 115.05 -79.64 -22.05
N GLY A 255 115.46 -78.42 -21.72
CA GLY A 255 116.85 -77.98 -21.63
C GLY A 255 117.66 -78.78 -20.62
N ASP A 256 117.16 -78.94 -19.40
CA ASP A 256 117.76 -79.70 -18.31
C ASP A 256 117.82 -81.19 -18.66
N LEU A 257 116.78 -81.76 -19.29
CA LEU A 257 116.81 -83.14 -19.81
C LEU A 257 117.82 -83.28 -20.95
N SER A 258 117.97 -82.28 -21.83
CA SER A 258 118.99 -82.27 -22.88
C SER A 258 120.41 -82.07 -22.33
N ALA A 259 120.57 -81.34 -21.23
CA ALA A 259 121.82 -81.14 -20.52
C ALA A 259 122.21 -82.37 -19.68
N ILE A 260 121.24 -83.03 -19.04
CA ILE A 260 121.41 -84.34 -18.39
C ILE A 260 121.80 -85.38 -19.44
N ARG A 261 121.14 -85.38 -20.61
CA ARG A 261 121.51 -86.21 -21.75
C ARG A 261 122.91 -85.91 -22.30
N ALA A 262 123.30 -84.64 -22.40
CA ALA A 262 124.64 -84.23 -22.83
C ALA A 262 125.73 -84.52 -21.79
N ARG A 263 125.36 -84.65 -20.50
CA ARG A 263 126.24 -85.02 -19.38
C ARG A 263 126.36 -86.53 -19.18
N LEU A 264 125.61 -87.32 -19.96
CA LEU A 264 125.54 -88.78 -19.87
C LEU A 264 126.21 -89.53 -21.03
N GLU A 265 127.12 -88.93 -21.79
CA GLU A 265 127.94 -89.73 -22.73
C GLU A 265 129.34 -89.11 -22.98
N PRO A 266 130.46 -89.91 -22.94
CA PRO A 266 130.52 -91.36 -23.23
C PRO A 266 131.06 -92.31 -22.13
N VAL A 267 130.37 -93.47 -22.00
CA VAL A 267 130.81 -94.90 -22.12
C VAL A 267 131.98 -95.41 -21.22
N PRO A 268 131.97 -96.67 -20.65
CA PRO A 268 131.16 -97.88 -21.02
C PRO A 268 130.48 -98.70 -19.90
N GLY A 269 129.40 -99.40 -20.32
CA GLY A 269 129.18 -100.86 -20.13
C GLY A 269 128.44 -101.34 -18.87
N THR A 270 127.24 -101.93 -19.03
CA THR A 270 126.93 -103.39 -18.89
C THR A 270 125.42 -103.65 -18.79
N GLU A 271 124.95 -104.55 -19.66
CA GLU A 271 123.96 -105.64 -19.45
C GLU A 271 122.53 -105.37 -18.96
N GLY A 272 121.56 -105.98 -19.67
CA GLY A 272 120.37 -106.59 -19.07
C GLY A 272 119.03 -106.00 -19.49
N ASP A 273 118.51 -106.43 -20.64
CA ASP A 273 117.08 -106.40 -20.99
C ASP A 273 116.27 -107.18 -19.94
N GLU A 274 115.18 -106.61 -19.42
CA GLU A 274 113.94 -107.37 -19.19
C GLU A 274 112.73 -106.43 -18.97
N LEU A 275 111.73 -106.62 -19.82
CA LEU A 275 110.42 -106.00 -19.84
C LEU A 275 109.62 -106.32 -18.57
N PHE A 276 108.99 -105.31 -17.95
CA PHE A 276 107.88 -105.58 -17.04
C PHE A 276 106.72 -104.58 -17.20
N GLU A 277 105.56 -105.19 -17.42
CA GLU A 277 104.21 -104.67 -17.57
C GLU A 277 103.57 -104.24 -16.23
N LEU A 278 102.40 -103.58 -16.35
CA LEU A 278 101.28 -103.37 -15.38
C LEU A 278 101.12 -101.92 -14.87
N PRO A 279 99.93 -101.47 -14.42
CA PRO A 279 98.53 -101.85 -14.74
C PRO A 279 97.59 -100.61 -14.96
N PRO A 280 96.27 -100.77 -15.23
CA PRO A 280 95.36 -99.68 -15.62
C PRO A 280 94.35 -99.22 -14.52
N GLU A 281 93.59 -98.16 -14.87
CA GLU A 281 92.31 -97.64 -14.33
C GLU A 281 92.36 -96.79 -13.03
N PRO A 282 91.38 -95.88 -12.73
CA PRO A 282 90.02 -95.79 -13.30
C PRO A 282 89.50 -94.38 -13.67
N GLY A 283 88.43 -94.37 -14.47
CA GLY A 283 87.60 -93.20 -14.78
C GLY A 283 86.51 -92.89 -13.74
N LEU A 284 86.03 -91.64 -13.75
CA LEU A 284 84.71 -91.26 -13.24
C LEU A 284 84.03 -90.26 -14.19
N SER A 285 83.05 -90.82 -14.89
CA SER A 285 81.83 -90.26 -15.50
C SER A 285 81.21 -89.08 -14.72
N SER A 286 80.79 -88.00 -15.41
CA SER A 286 79.37 -87.60 -15.70
C SER A 286 78.55 -87.23 -14.46
N SER A 287 77.63 -86.28 -14.39
CA SER A 287 76.90 -85.39 -15.30
C SER A 287 76.00 -84.50 -14.41
N ASP A 288 75.51 -83.39 -14.97
CA ASP A 288 74.21 -82.73 -14.74
C ASP A 288 73.73 -82.38 -13.31
N GLU A 289 73.62 -81.07 -13.04
CA GLU A 289 72.34 -80.29 -12.99
C GLU A 289 72.60 -78.78 -12.93
#